data_AF-A0A2N2VGM0-F1
#
_entry.id   AF-A0A2N2VGM0-F1
#
_cell.length_a   1.000
_cell.length_b   1.000
_cell.length_c   1.000
_cell.angle_alpha   90.00
_cell.angle_beta   90.00
_cell.angle_gamma   90.00
#
_symmetry.space_group_name_H-M   'P 1'
#
loop_
_entity.id
_entity.type
_entity.pdbx_description
1 polymer ?
#
loop_
_entity_poly.entity_id
_entity_poly.type
_entity_poly.pdbx_seq_one_letter_code
_entity_poly.pdbx_strand_id
1 'polypeptide(L)'
;MKLTPQEWRILQIPLAVLVLVVVCMAALVYFAHQQKTATEAVLQAQEMQLNQARQRYQSSGQEKETIVRYLPVYRRLISEGFIGEERRIEWVDNLRTIHQENKLFGINYSIGVQEAYKPAFNLNPGPMSLHRSIMKLELAMLHEGDLLLLLDELRARKITPFILRQCEISKRSVASFDKFLPNLQADCELDWLTVREPAVLGAQP
;
A
#
# COMPACT_ATOMS: atom_id res chain seq x y z
N MET A 1 11.82 54.85 71.40
CA MET A 1 11.44 56.25 71.11
C MET A 1 9.93 56.38 71.28
N LYS A 2 9.45 57.24 72.18
CA LYS A 2 8.02 57.45 72.43
C LYS A 2 7.57 58.65 71.59
N LEU A 3 6.72 58.41 70.60
CA LEU A 3 6.11 59.45 69.78
C LEU A 3 5.16 60.29 70.63
N THR A 4 5.28 61.61 70.60
CA THR A 4 4.36 62.49 71.31
C THR A 4 2.99 62.51 70.60
N PRO A 5 1.87 62.70 71.33
CA PRO A 5 0.52 62.61 70.76
C PRO A 5 0.23 63.66 69.67
N GLN A 6 1.00 64.75 69.63
CA GLN A 6 0.87 65.82 68.65
C GLN A 6 1.62 65.51 67.33
N GLU A 7 2.79 64.86 67.41
CA GLU A 7 3.54 64.36 66.25
C GLU A 7 2.83 63.21 65.54
N TRP A 8 2.14 62.34 66.30
CA TRP A 8 1.31 61.26 65.77
C TRP A 8 0.18 61.79 64.87
N ARG A 9 -0.41 62.94 65.22
CA ARG A 9 -1.55 63.53 64.49
C ARG A 9 -1.14 64.17 63.17
N ILE A 10 0.11 64.65 63.06
CA ILE A 10 0.69 65.20 61.82
C ILE A 10 1.11 64.06 60.87
N LEU A 11 1.56 62.92 61.41
CA LEU A 11 2.05 61.77 60.63
C LEU A 11 0.94 60.84 60.10
N GLN A 12 -0.28 60.91 60.63
CA GLN A 12 -1.41 60.05 60.23
C GLN A 12 -1.83 60.24 58.76
N ILE A 13 -1.89 61.47 58.28
CA ILE A 13 -2.32 61.79 56.90
C ILE A 13 -1.32 61.25 55.85
N PRO A 14 0.00 61.55 55.92
CA PRO A 14 0.94 61.02 54.94
C PRO A 14 1.04 59.49 54.98
N LEU A 15 0.88 58.88 56.17
CA LEU A 15 0.87 57.43 56.31
C LEU A 15 -0.38 56.80 55.68
N ALA A 16 -1.54 57.41 55.83
CA ALA A 16 -2.78 56.96 55.17
C ALA A 16 -2.68 57.07 53.63
N VAL A 17 -2.09 58.16 53.11
CA VAL A 17 -1.86 58.33 51.67
C VAL A 17 -0.89 57.27 51.14
N LEU A 18 0.20 56.98 51.86
CA LEU A 18 1.16 55.95 51.47
C LEU A 18 0.51 54.56 51.41
N VAL A 19 -0.29 54.20 52.43
CA VAL A 19 -1.03 52.94 52.46
C VAL A 19 -2.00 52.85 51.27
N LEU A 20 -2.73 53.93 50.98
CA LEU A 20 -3.65 53.99 49.84
C LEU A 20 -2.92 53.77 48.50
N VAL A 21 -1.77 54.43 48.30
CA VAL A 21 -0.96 54.25 47.08
C VAL A 21 -0.45 52.82 46.96
N VAL A 22 0.02 52.20 48.05
CA VAL A 22 0.49 50.80 48.04
C VAL A 22 -0.65 49.84 47.69
N VAL A 23 -1.85 50.05 48.25
CA VAL A 23 -3.03 49.24 47.94
C VAL A 23 -3.44 49.40 46.47
N CYS A 24 -3.45 50.62 45.95
CA CYS A 24 -3.73 50.87 44.53
C CYS A 24 -2.70 50.19 43.61
N MET A 25 -1.40 50.27 43.95
CA MET A 25 -0.35 49.62 43.17
C MET A 25 -0.49 48.09 43.21
N ALA A 26 -0.76 47.51 44.37
CA ALA A 26 -0.99 46.06 44.51
C ALA A 26 -2.21 45.59 43.71
N ALA A 27 -3.30 46.37 43.70
CA ALA A 27 -4.50 46.07 42.92
C ALA A 27 -4.22 46.09 41.41
N LEU A 28 -3.46 47.08 40.92
CA LEU A 28 -3.07 47.16 39.50
C LEU A 28 -2.17 45.99 39.09
N VAL A 29 -1.18 45.62 39.93
CA VAL A 29 -0.29 44.48 39.66
C VAL A 29 -1.09 43.17 39.63
N TYR A 30 -2.01 42.97 40.57
CA TYR A 30 -2.87 41.79 40.62
C TYR A 30 -3.73 41.67 39.35
N PHE A 31 -4.38 42.77 38.95
CA PHE A 31 -5.20 42.79 37.73
C PHE A 31 -4.37 42.53 36.46
N ALA A 32 -3.18 43.12 36.36
CA ALA A 32 -2.27 42.88 35.24
C ALA A 32 -1.80 41.41 35.18
N HIS A 33 -1.47 40.80 36.32
CA HIS A 33 -1.10 39.39 36.39
C HIS A 33 -2.24 38.48 35.94
N GLN A 34 -3.47 38.76 36.36
CA GLN A 34 -4.63 37.94 36.03
C GLN A 34 -5.01 38.04 34.54
N GLN A 35 -4.88 39.23 33.94
CA GLN A 35 -5.05 39.42 32.50
C GLN A 35 -3.96 38.71 31.68
N LYS A 36 -2.71 38.74 32.18
CA LYS A 36 -1.58 38.07 31.51
C LYS A 36 -1.77 36.55 31.46
N THR A 37 -2.14 35.91 32.57
CA THR A 37 -2.36 34.46 32.60
C THR A 37 -3.53 34.03 31.72
N ALA A 38 -4.62 34.81 31.69
CA ALA A 38 -5.73 34.57 30.79
C ALA A 38 -5.31 34.66 29.31
N THR A 39 -4.50 35.66 28.96
CA THR A 39 -4.01 35.87 27.60
C THR A 39 -3.03 34.76 27.17
N GLU A 40 -2.15 34.32 28.06
CA GLU A 40 -1.21 33.22 27.81
C GLU A 40 -1.96 31.91 27.55
N ALA A 41 -3.02 31.62 28.33
CA ALA A 41 -3.84 30.43 28.13
C ALA A 41 -4.56 30.46 26.76
N VAL A 42 -5.09 31.61 26.34
CA VAL A 42 -5.73 31.77 25.03
C VAL A 42 -4.70 31.62 23.89
N LEU A 43 -3.51 32.21 24.03
CA LEU A 43 -2.45 32.09 23.03
C LEU A 43 -2.03 30.63 22.86
N GLN A 44 -1.78 29.91 23.98
CA GLN A 44 -1.45 28.49 23.95
C GLN A 44 -2.56 27.66 23.28
N ALA A 45 -3.83 27.96 23.57
CA ALA A 45 -4.95 27.29 22.93
C ALA A 45 -4.98 27.52 21.40
N GLN A 46 -4.72 28.75 20.96
CA GLN A 46 -4.65 29.09 19.53
C GLN A 46 -3.47 28.43 18.84
N GLU A 47 -2.30 28.40 19.47
CA GLU A 47 -1.11 27.70 18.95
C GLU A 47 -1.37 26.20 18.81
N MET A 48 -2.00 25.57 19.80
CA MET A 48 -2.39 24.16 19.73
C MET A 48 -3.35 23.89 18.57
N GLN A 49 -4.37 24.74 18.39
CA GLN A 49 -5.32 24.61 17.27
C GLN A 49 -4.62 24.77 15.91
N LEU A 50 -3.74 25.77 15.77
CA LEU A 50 -2.96 26.00 14.56
C LEU A 50 -2.05 24.80 14.23
N ASN A 51 -1.35 24.29 15.24
CA ASN A 51 -0.46 23.14 15.09
C ASN A 51 -1.24 21.88 14.70
N GLN A 52 -2.41 21.64 15.31
CA GLN A 52 -3.28 20.53 14.95
C GLN A 52 -3.80 20.65 13.51
N ALA A 53 -4.22 21.85 13.08
CA ALA A 53 -4.66 22.09 11.71
C ALA A 53 -3.53 21.88 10.69
N ARG A 54 -2.32 22.38 10.99
CA ARG A 54 -1.12 22.16 10.16
C ARG A 54 -0.77 20.69 10.05
N GLN A 55 -0.81 19.95 11.15
CA GLN A 55 -0.51 18.51 11.15
C GLN A 55 -1.50 17.74 10.29
N ARG A 56 -2.81 18.03 10.39
CA ARG A 56 -3.84 17.43 9.53
C ARG A 56 -3.63 17.77 8.05
N TYR A 57 -3.30 19.02 7.74
CA TYR A 57 -3.03 19.42 6.36
C TYR A 57 -1.81 18.68 5.78
N GLN A 58 -0.73 18.57 6.57
CA GLN A 58 0.47 17.83 6.17
C GLN A 58 0.19 16.34 6.00
N SER A 59 -0.57 15.70 6.91
CA SER A 59 -0.90 14.28 6.79
C SER A 59 -1.76 14.00 5.55
N SER A 60 -2.78 14.82 5.28
CA SER A 60 -3.59 14.70 4.06
C SER A 60 -2.76 14.96 2.79
N GLY A 61 -1.77 15.85 2.85
CA GLY A 61 -0.82 16.06 1.74
C GLY A 61 0.00 14.82 1.44
N GLN A 62 0.54 14.17 2.47
CA GLN A 62 1.34 12.94 2.34
C GLN A 62 0.51 11.75 1.84
N GLU A 63 -0.73 11.60 2.34
CA GLU A 63 -1.66 10.58 1.86
C GLU A 63 -1.97 10.76 0.37
N LYS A 64 -2.28 12.00 -0.04
CA LYS A 64 -2.52 12.32 -1.45
C LYS A 64 -1.31 12.01 -2.32
N GLU A 65 -0.10 12.42 -1.89
CA GLU A 65 1.12 12.14 -2.64
C GLU A 65 1.35 10.63 -2.82
N THR A 66 1.13 9.86 -1.75
CA THR A 66 1.23 8.40 -1.78
C THR A 66 0.24 7.79 -2.76
N ILE A 67 -1.02 8.21 -2.72
CA ILE A 67 -2.06 7.75 -3.65
C ILE A 67 -1.67 8.08 -5.10
N VAL A 68 -1.31 9.34 -5.38
CA VAL A 68 -0.94 9.76 -6.74
C VAL A 68 0.26 8.97 -7.26
N ARG A 69 1.23 8.65 -6.39
CA ARG A 69 2.42 7.89 -6.75
C ARG A 69 2.11 6.42 -7.08
N TYR A 70 1.29 5.74 -6.28
CA TYR A 70 1.10 4.29 -6.38
C TYR A 70 -0.17 3.85 -7.10
N LEU A 71 -1.18 4.72 -7.23
CA LEU A 71 -2.44 4.40 -7.90
C LEU A 71 -2.26 3.93 -9.36
N PRO A 72 -1.39 4.52 -10.20
CA PRO A 72 -1.18 4.03 -11.56
C PRO A 72 -0.63 2.61 -11.61
N VAL A 73 0.32 2.29 -10.71
CA VAL A 73 0.93 0.95 -10.62
C VAL A 73 -0.11 -0.06 -10.14
N TYR A 74 -0.87 0.29 -9.10
CA TYR A 74 -1.94 -0.56 -8.58
C TYR A 74 -3.02 -0.86 -9.65
N ARG A 75 -3.46 0.16 -10.40
CA ARG A 75 -4.40 -0.03 -11.52
C ARG A 75 -3.83 -0.92 -12.62
N ARG A 76 -2.55 -0.77 -12.93
CA ARG A 76 -1.87 -1.64 -13.90
C ARG A 76 -1.89 -3.10 -13.43
N LEU A 77 -1.56 -3.35 -12.16
CA LEU A 77 -1.58 -4.70 -11.59
C LEU A 77 -2.98 -5.32 -11.57
N ILE A 78 -4.04 -4.52 -11.35
CA ILE A 78 -5.43 -4.99 -11.53
C ILE A 78 -5.70 -5.34 -13.00
N SER A 79 -5.31 -4.48 -13.94
CA SER A 79 -5.57 -4.70 -15.36
C SER A 79 -4.87 -5.96 -15.89
N GLU A 80 -3.65 -6.21 -15.42
CA GLU A 80 -2.85 -7.41 -15.69
C GLU A 80 -3.38 -8.64 -14.92
N GLY A 81 -4.41 -8.51 -14.06
CA GLY A 81 -5.03 -9.63 -13.33
C GLY A 81 -4.24 -10.12 -12.11
N PHE A 82 -3.17 -9.44 -11.72
CA PHE A 82 -2.36 -9.82 -10.55
C PHE A 82 -3.09 -9.55 -9.23
N ILE A 83 -3.90 -8.49 -9.17
CA ILE A 83 -4.70 -8.15 -7.99
C ILE A 83 -6.16 -8.55 -8.23
N GLY A 84 -6.75 -9.28 -7.29
CA GLY A 84 -8.14 -9.71 -7.32
C GLY A 84 -8.33 -11.19 -7.64
N GLU A 85 -9.47 -11.52 -8.27
CA GLU A 85 -9.84 -12.89 -8.61
C GLU A 85 -9.13 -13.40 -9.87
N GLU A 86 -8.91 -14.72 -9.92
CA GLU A 86 -8.27 -15.37 -11.06
C GLU A 86 -9.14 -15.34 -12.32
N ARG A 87 -8.58 -14.88 -13.43
CA ARG A 87 -9.28 -14.78 -14.72
C ARG A 87 -9.08 -16.04 -15.58
N ARG A 88 -9.43 -17.21 -15.03
CA ARG A 88 -9.11 -18.52 -15.63
C ARG A 88 -9.55 -18.66 -17.09
N ILE A 89 -10.70 -18.11 -17.44
CA ILE A 89 -11.23 -18.13 -18.81
C ILE A 89 -10.34 -17.33 -19.76
N GLU A 90 -9.96 -16.10 -19.36
CA GLU A 90 -9.10 -15.23 -20.16
C GLU A 90 -7.72 -15.88 -20.41
N TRP A 91 -7.17 -16.59 -19.42
CA TRP A 91 -5.92 -17.32 -19.60
C TRP A 91 -6.04 -18.44 -20.63
N VAL A 92 -7.11 -19.24 -20.57
CA VAL A 92 -7.39 -20.32 -21.54
C VAL A 92 -7.59 -19.77 -22.94
N ASP A 93 -8.35 -18.68 -23.08
CA ASP A 93 -8.63 -18.07 -24.38
C ASP A 93 -7.37 -17.47 -25.00
N ASN A 94 -6.48 -16.87 -24.20
CA ASN A 94 -5.18 -16.43 -24.68
C ASN A 94 -4.32 -17.62 -25.16
N LEU A 95 -4.28 -18.73 -24.43
CA LEU A 95 -3.58 -19.95 -24.85
C LEU A 95 -4.11 -20.48 -26.18
N ARG A 96 -5.43 -20.53 -26.34
CA ARG A 96 -6.07 -20.92 -27.60
C ARG A 96 -5.70 -19.97 -28.73
N THR A 97 -5.65 -18.66 -28.46
CA THR A 97 -5.27 -17.64 -29.44
C THR A 97 -3.82 -17.82 -29.88
N ILE A 98 -2.89 -17.99 -28.95
CA ILE A 98 -1.45 -18.21 -29.24
C ILE A 98 -1.29 -19.48 -30.08
N HIS A 99 -1.97 -20.56 -29.71
CA HIS A 99 -1.96 -21.82 -30.45
C HIS A 99 -2.38 -21.61 -31.92
N GLN A 100 -3.48 -20.90 -32.15
CA GLN A 100 -4.03 -20.65 -33.49
C GLN A 100 -3.15 -19.72 -34.33
N GLU A 101 -2.69 -18.61 -33.76
CA GLU A 101 -1.89 -17.60 -34.47
C GLU A 101 -0.51 -18.14 -34.87
N ASN A 102 0.08 -18.97 -34.01
CA ASN A 102 1.43 -19.51 -34.22
C ASN A 102 1.43 -20.93 -34.81
N LYS A 103 0.25 -21.50 -35.08
CA LYS A 103 0.08 -22.84 -35.68
C LYS A 103 0.86 -23.93 -34.92
N LEU A 104 0.86 -23.84 -33.59
CA LEU A 104 1.47 -24.86 -32.73
C LEU A 104 0.70 -26.18 -32.88
N PHE A 105 1.34 -27.33 -32.64
CA PHE A 105 0.68 -28.64 -32.87
C PHE A 105 -0.50 -28.89 -31.92
N GLY A 106 -0.26 -28.77 -30.63
CA GLY A 106 -1.28 -29.00 -29.62
C GLY A 106 -0.76 -28.64 -28.23
N ILE A 107 -1.62 -27.96 -27.46
CA ILE A 107 -1.33 -27.55 -26.09
C ILE A 107 -2.42 -28.13 -25.18
N ASN A 108 -2.08 -29.08 -24.33
CA ASN A 108 -2.93 -29.47 -23.21
C ASN A 108 -2.58 -28.61 -22.00
N TYR A 109 -3.57 -28.32 -21.18
CA TYR A 109 -3.37 -27.54 -19.98
C TYR A 109 -4.24 -28.04 -18.83
N SER A 110 -3.78 -27.79 -17.60
CA SER A 110 -4.60 -27.90 -16.40
C SER A 110 -4.27 -26.77 -15.44
N ILE A 111 -5.28 -26.28 -14.71
CA ILE A 111 -5.12 -25.24 -13.70
C ILE A 111 -5.56 -25.85 -12.37
N GLY A 112 -4.63 -25.94 -11.42
CA GLY A 112 -4.88 -26.41 -10.07
C GLY A 112 -5.80 -25.51 -9.27
N VAL A 113 -6.10 -25.92 -8.05
CA VAL A 113 -6.83 -25.08 -7.09
C VAL A 113 -5.93 -23.93 -6.64
N GLN A 114 -6.56 -22.80 -6.34
CA GLN A 114 -5.87 -21.66 -5.78
C GLN A 114 -5.54 -21.92 -4.30
N GLU A 115 -4.30 -21.71 -3.92
CA GLU A 115 -3.80 -21.92 -2.57
C GLU A 115 -2.95 -20.74 -2.09
N ALA A 116 -2.86 -20.56 -0.77
CA ALA A 116 -2.00 -19.55 -0.18
C ALA A 116 -0.53 -19.85 -0.52
N TYR A 117 0.17 -18.84 -1.06
CA TYR A 117 1.55 -18.99 -1.51
C TYR A 117 2.50 -18.20 -0.61
N LYS A 118 3.50 -18.91 -0.07
CA LYS A 118 4.63 -18.29 0.65
C LYS A 118 5.90 -18.49 -0.18
N PRO A 119 6.48 -17.42 -0.73
CA PRO A 119 7.72 -17.53 -1.47
C PRO A 119 8.87 -17.94 -0.53
N ALA A 120 9.90 -18.57 -1.10
CA ALA A 120 11.09 -18.98 -0.35
C ALA A 120 11.95 -17.79 0.10
N PHE A 121 11.75 -16.61 -0.49
CA PHE A 121 12.39 -15.36 -0.08
C PHE A 121 11.52 -14.60 0.93
N ASN A 122 12.16 -13.78 1.75
CA ASN A 122 11.47 -12.93 2.72
C ASN A 122 10.65 -11.86 1.99
N LEU A 123 9.34 -12.09 1.89
CA LEU A 123 8.37 -11.15 1.36
C LEU A 123 7.44 -10.71 2.49
N ASN A 124 7.31 -9.40 2.69
CA ASN A 124 6.27 -8.81 3.54
C ASN A 124 5.21 -8.15 2.64
N PRO A 125 4.11 -8.84 2.30
CA PRO A 125 3.03 -8.28 1.50
C PRO A 125 2.15 -7.27 2.28
N GLY A 126 2.53 -6.92 3.51
CA GLY A 126 1.73 -6.09 4.40
C GLY A 126 0.41 -6.78 4.73
N PRO A 127 -0.74 -6.11 4.59
CA PRO A 127 -2.03 -6.71 4.89
C PRO A 127 -2.56 -7.61 3.76
N MET A 128 -1.87 -7.67 2.61
CA MET A 128 -2.32 -8.47 1.47
C MET A 128 -1.91 -9.95 1.62
N SER A 129 -2.66 -10.85 0.98
CA SER A 129 -2.34 -12.27 0.93
C SER A 129 -1.95 -12.69 -0.49
N LEU A 130 -0.84 -13.41 -0.60
CA LEU A 130 -0.37 -13.95 -1.87
C LEU A 130 -0.93 -15.37 -2.05
N HIS A 131 -1.45 -15.63 -3.23
CA HIS A 131 -2.03 -16.91 -3.63
C HIS A 131 -1.36 -17.38 -4.92
N ARG A 132 -1.39 -18.68 -5.17
CA ARG A 132 -1.00 -19.27 -6.44
C ARG A 132 -1.99 -20.31 -6.91
N SER A 133 -2.07 -20.47 -8.22
CA SER A 133 -2.62 -21.67 -8.87
C SER A 133 -1.54 -22.31 -9.73
N ILE A 134 -1.28 -23.59 -9.51
CA ILE A 134 -0.30 -24.35 -10.29
C ILE A 134 -0.91 -24.68 -11.65
N MET A 135 -0.25 -24.28 -12.73
CA MET A 135 -0.64 -24.56 -14.10
C MET A 135 0.33 -25.57 -14.71
N LYS A 136 -0.21 -26.61 -15.33
CA LYS A 136 0.57 -27.56 -16.11
C LYS A 136 0.27 -27.37 -17.58
N LEU A 137 1.32 -27.29 -18.39
CA LEU A 137 1.24 -27.20 -19.85
C LEU A 137 1.96 -28.39 -20.45
N GLU A 138 1.29 -29.08 -21.36
CA GLU A 138 1.86 -30.14 -22.19
C GLU A 138 1.82 -29.67 -23.64
N LEU A 139 2.98 -29.50 -24.25
CA LEU A 139 3.10 -28.96 -25.60
C LEU A 139 3.78 -29.98 -26.51
N ALA A 140 3.05 -30.39 -27.56
CA ALA A 140 3.63 -31.14 -28.66
C ALA A 140 4.35 -30.18 -29.62
N MET A 141 5.59 -30.48 -29.98
CA MET A 141 6.46 -29.55 -30.74
C MET A 141 7.23 -30.25 -31.84
N LEU A 142 7.56 -29.51 -32.89
CA LEU A 142 8.51 -29.96 -33.91
C LEU A 142 9.95 -29.76 -33.45
N HIS A 143 10.23 -28.61 -32.84
CA HIS A 143 11.53 -28.22 -32.29
C HIS A 143 11.35 -27.37 -31.02
N GLU A 144 12.40 -27.24 -30.21
CA GLU A 144 12.41 -26.49 -28.96
C GLU A 144 12.00 -25.01 -29.07
N GLY A 145 12.14 -24.43 -30.27
CA GLY A 145 11.71 -23.06 -30.56
C GLY A 145 10.21 -22.82 -30.33
N ASP A 146 9.38 -23.86 -30.43
CA ASP A 146 7.92 -23.75 -30.24
C ASP A 146 7.58 -23.43 -28.77
N LEU A 147 8.34 -24.00 -27.82
CA LEU A 147 8.19 -23.69 -26.39
C LEU A 147 8.59 -22.25 -26.10
N LEU A 148 9.72 -21.81 -26.64
CA LEU A 148 10.20 -20.44 -26.44
C LEU A 148 9.20 -19.42 -26.97
N LEU A 149 8.66 -19.67 -28.17
CA LEU A 149 7.61 -18.85 -28.78
C LEU A 149 6.36 -18.78 -27.90
N LEU A 150 5.87 -19.92 -27.40
CA LEU A 150 4.71 -19.96 -26.50
C LEU A 150 4.96 -19.13 -25.23
N LEU A 151 6.10 -19.30 -24.58
CA LEU A 151 6.43 -18.60 -23.34
C LEU A 151 6.59 -17.09 -23.54
N ASP A 152 7.17 -16.67 -24.68
CA ASP A 152 7.32 -15.26 -25.02
C ASP A 152 5.99 -14.61 -25.37
N GLU A 153 5.12 -15.29 -26.12
CA GLU A 153 3.75 -14.84 -26.42
C GLU A 153 2.90 -14.70 -25.15
N LEU A 154 2.98 -15.66 -24.24
CA LEU A 154 2.31 -15.59 -22.94
C LEU A 154 2.74 -14.36 -22.15
N ARG A 155 4.04 -14.01 -22.19
CA ARG A 155 4.59 -12.82 -21.54
C ARG A 155 4.18 -11.52 -22.26
N ALA A 156 4.22 -11.52 -23.59
CA ALA A 156 3.96 -10.35 -24.42
C ALA A 156 2.51 -9.86 -24.31
N ARG A 157 1.56 -10.80 -24.20
CA ARG A 157 0.12 -10.50 -24.00
C ARG A 157 -0.22 -9.94 -22.63
N LYS A 158 0.76 -9.83 -21.73
CA LYS A 158 0.57 -9.38 -20.34
C LYS A 158 -0.55 -10.13 -19.63
N ILE A 159 -0.64 -11.43 -19.94
CA ILE A 159 -1.45 -12.36 -19.18
C ILE A 159 -0.91 -12.35 -17.76
N THR A 160 -1.78 -12.62 -16.79
CA THR A 160 -1.48 -12.58 -15.37
C THR A 160 -0.07 -13.06 -15.02
N PRO A 161 0.67 -12.35 -14.16
CA PRO A 161 2.04 -12.71 -13.83
C PRO A 161 2.16 -14.18 -13.42
N PHE A 162 3.03 -14.89 -14.11
CA PHE A 162 3.33 -16.29 -13.83
C PHE A 162 4.83 -16.48 -13.62
N ILE A 163 5.19 -17.52 -12.87
CA ILE A 163 6.57 -17.97 -12.69
C ILE A 163 6.70 -19.34 -13.33
N LEU A 164 7.62 -19.48 -14.28
CA LEU A 164 8.00 -20.79 -14.82
C LEU A 164 8.82 -21.54 -13.77
N ARG A 165 8.31 -22.69 -13.30
CA ARG A 165 8.99 -23.51 -12.29
C ARG A 165 10.00 -24.45 -12.93
N GLN A 166 9.51 -25.23 -13.89
CA GLN A 166 10.30 -26.21 -14.60
C GLN A 166 9.64 -26.51 -15.93
N CYS A 167 10.46 -26.95 -16.89
CA CYS A 167 10.01 -27.57 -18.12
C CYS A 167 10.92 -28.77 -18.38
N GLU A 168 10.32 -29.93 -18.61
CA GLU A 168 11.01 -31.10 -19.10
C GLU A 168 10.74 -31.23 -20.60
N ILE A 169 11.78 -31.45 -21.40
CA ILE A 169 11.66 -31.69 -22.84
C ILE A 169 12.10 -33.12 -23.12
N SER A 170 11.21 -33.92 -23.69
CA SER A 170 11.46 -35.30 -24.06
C SER A 170 11.26 -35.52 -25.55
N LYS A 171 11.96 -36.51 -26.12
CA LYS A 171 11.73 -36.94 -27.51
C LYS A 171 10.49 -37.83 -27.56
N ARG A 172 9.60 -37.57 -28.52
CA ARG A 172 8.44 -38.42 -28.78
C ARG A 172 8.91 -39.64 -29.58
N SER A 173 8.80 -40.84 -29.01
CA SER A 173 9.42 -42.07 -29.55
C SER A 173 8.70 -42.68 -30.77
N VAL A 174 8.07 -41.87 -31.61
CA VAL A 174 7.40 -42.38 -32.81
C VAL A 174 8.34 -42.19 -33.98
N ALA A 175 8.96 -43.29 -34.42
CA ALA A 175 9.71 -43.34 -35.67
C ALA A 175 8.74 -43.12 -36.84
N SER A 176 8.50 -41.86 -37.18
CA SER A 176 7.73 -41.48 -38.36
C SER A 176 8.66 -40.84 -39.38
N PHE A 177 8.51 -41.26 -40.64
CA PHE A 177 9.25 -40.70 -41.78
C PHE A 177 8.63 -39.38 -42.26
N ASP A 178 7.53 -38.95 -41.64
CA ASP A 178 6.84 -37.71 -41.99
C ASP A 178 7.46 -36.51 -41.26
N LYS A 179 7.96 -35.53 -42.02
CA LYS A 179 8.76 -34.40 -41.50
C LYS A 179 7.94 -33.37 -40.72
N PHE A 180 6.61 -33.48 -40.73
CA PHE A 180 5.69 -32.51 -40.13
C PHE A 180 4.91 -33.07 -38.94
N LEU A 181 5.45 -34.05 -38.23
CA LEU A 181 4.89 -34.53 -36.97
C LEU A 181 5.69 -33.99 -35.78
N PRO A 182 5.04 -33.80 -34.62
CA PRO A 182 5.72 -33.34 -33.42
C PRO A 182 6.69 -34.41 -32.92
N ASN A 183 7.99 -34.07 -32.91
CA ASN A 183 9.09 -34.96 -32.50
C ASN A 183 9.50 -34.76 -31.04
N LEU A 184 9.05 -33.66 -30.42
CA LEU A 184 9.33 -33.31 -29.03
C LEU A 184 8.02 -33.12 -28.26
N GLN A 185 8.11 -33.36 -26.96
CA GLN A 185 7.08 -33.09 -25.98
C GLN A 185 7.71 -32.22 -24.89
N ALA A 186 7.06 -31.11 -24.54
CA ALA A 186 7.43 -30.30 -23.39
C ALA A 186 6.35 -30.36 -22.32
N ASP A 187 6.74 -30.66 -21.10
CA ASP A 187 5.88 -30.69 -19.92
C ASP A 187 6.36 -29.64 -18.93
N CYS A 188 5.59 -28.56 -18.79
CA CYS A 188 5.96 -27.39 -18.02
C CYS A 188 5.02 -27.18 -16.84
N GLU A 189 5.57 -26.73 -15.72
CA GLU A 189 4.82 -26.28 -14.55
C GLU A 189 5.06 -24.79 -14.33
N LEU A 190 3.97 -24.03 -14.14
CA LEU A 190 3.99 -22.59 -13.94
C LEU A 190 3.12 -22.22 -12.74
N ASP A 191 3.57 -21.29 -11.92
CA ASP A 191 2.77 -20.73 -10.85
C ASP A 191 2.09 -19.45 -11.36
N TRP A 192 0.77 -19.48 -11.50
CA TRP A 192 -0.03 -18.27 -11.65
C TRP A 192 -0.14 -17.59 -10.29
N LEU A 193 0.40 -16.38 -10.15
CA LEU A 193 0.32 -15.61 -8.91
C LEU A 193 -0.83 -14.60 -8.89
N THR A 194 -1.51 -14.52 -7.75
CA THR A 194 -2.53 -13.51 -7.48
C THR A 194 -2.38 -12.96 -6.07
N VAL A 195 -2.72 -11.68 -5.90
CA VAL A 195 -2.75 -11.00 -4.61
C VAL A 195 -4.19 -10.66 -4.29
N ARG A 196 -4.63 -11.10 -3.12
CA ARG A 196 -5.91 -10.70 -2.55
C ARG A 196 -5.71 -9.65 -1.48
N GLU A 197 -6.59 -8.66 -1.52
CA GLU A 197 -6.73 -7.70 -0.46
C GLU A 197 -7.18 -8.39 0.83
N PRO A 198 -6.79 -7.87 2.01
CA PRO A 198 -7.33 -8.35 3.26
C PRO A 198 -8.86 -8.32 3.17
N ALA A 199 -9.53 -9.40 3.58
CA ALA A 199 -10.98 -9.39 3.71
C ALA A 199 -11.35 -8.26 4.67
N VAL A 200 -11.87 -7.16 4.13
CA VAL A 200 -12.41 -6.08 4.95
C VAL A 200 -13.67 -6.65 5.58
N LEU A 201 -13.61 -6.92 6.89
CA LEU A 201 -14.79 -7.25 7.70
C LEU A 201 -15.80 -6.09 7.56
N GLY A 202 -16.73 -6.20 6.60
CA GLY A 202 -17.81 -5.22 6.40
C GLY A 202 -18.13 -4.79 4.96
N ALA A 203 -17.37 -5.19 3.94
CA ALA A 203 -17.79 -4.95 2.55
C ALA A 203 -18.63 -6.13 2.05
N GLN A 204 -19.95 -6.06 2.30
CA GLN A 204 -20.92 -6.93 1.63
C GLN A 204 -20.96 -6.57 0.12
N PRO A 205 -21.20 -7.57 -0.76
CA PRO A 205 -21.20 -7.40 -2.22
C PRO A 205 -22.26 -6.41 -2.71
#